data_AF-A0A962NEW3-F1
#
_entry.id   AF-A0A962NEW3-F1
#
_cell.length_a   1.000
_cell.length_b   1.000
_cell.length_c   1.000
_cell.angle_alpha   90.00
_cell.angle_beta   90.00
_cell.angle_gamma   90.00
#
_symmetry.space_group_name_H-M   'P 1'
#
loop_
_entity.id
_entity.type
_entity.pdbx_description
1 polymer ?
#
loop_
_entity_poly.entity_id
_entity_poly.type
_entity_poly.pdbx_seq_one_letter_code
_entity_poly.pdbx_strand_id
1 'polypeptide(L)'
;TFYWAWWIAFSPFVGLFLARISRGRTVREFILGAVIAPSLVCFLWMTLLGGTAIDMEMNGNANGTIIAASTTARLFVTLQQILSGPLLDGVVIMSVVLILTFLVTSADSGILVMNTIMSGGSAETGIFHRIIWGLILTAVIGTLLIAGGGGLDALSNAMIIGALPFAILMVLMCISLIKALWRDSRREKAASVQAAATA
;
A
#
# COMPACT_ATOMS: atom_id res chain seq x y z
N THR A 1 -3.50 14.78 5.54
CA THR A 1 -3.79 14.73 4.10
C THR A 1 -2.95 13.70 3.37
N PHE A 2 -1.61 13.68 3.57
CA PHE A 2 -0.71 12.75 2.90
C PHE A 2 -1.14 11.27 2.96
N TYR A 3 -1.43 10.71 4.13
CA TYR A 3 -1.83 9.30 4.24
C TYR A 3 -3.08 8.95 3.44
N TRP A 4 -4.09 9.83 3.40
CA TRP A 4 -5.28 9.61 2.57
C TRP A 4 -4.94 9.58 1.08
N ALA A 5 -4.13 10.55 0.62
CA ALA A 5 -3.65 10.56 -0.76
C ALA A 5 -2.84 9.30 -1.10
N TRP A 6 -1.99 8.86 -0.18
CA TRP A 6 -1.21 7.63 -0.31
C TRP A 6 -2.12 6.40 -0.48
N TRP A 7 -3.09 6.20 0.41
CA TRP A 7 -4.02 5.07 0.31
C TRP A 7 -4.85 5.10 -0.98
N ILE A 8 -5.28 6.28 -1.41
CA ILE A 8 -6.01 6.48 -2.67
C ILE A 8 -5.13 6.10 -3.87
N ALA A 9 -3.88 6.55 -3.91
CA ALA A 9 -2.94 6.23 -5.00
C ALA A 9 -2.62 4.73 -5.09
N PHE A 10 -2.64 4.01 -3.96
CA PHE A 10 -2.36 2.57 -3.91
C PHE A 10 -3.59 1.68 -4.13
N SER A 11 -4.80 2.23 -4.10
CA SER A 11 -6.01 1.41 -4.16
C SER A 11 -6.20 0.60 -5.46
N PRO A 12 -5.79 1.05 -6.68
CA PRO A 12 -5.88 0.19 -7.87
C PRO A 12 -5.04 -1.08 -7.73
N PHE A 13 -3.84 -0.91 -7.19
CA PHE A 13 -2.88 -1.99 -7.00
C PHE A 13 -3.40 -3.02 -5.99
N VAL A 14 -3.76 -2.53 -4.80
CA VAL A 14 -4.28 -3.37 -3.70
C VAL A 14 -5.60 -4.01 -4.10
N GLY A 15 -6.48 -3.27 -4.78
CA GLY A 15 -7.78 -3.76 -5.25
C GLY A 15 -7.66 -4.93 -6.22
N LEU A 16 -6.76 -4.84 -7.22
CA LEU A 16 -6.55 -5.92 -8.18
C LEU A 16 -5.95 -7.17 -7.51
N PHE A 17 -4.99 -6.97 -6.60
CA PHE A 17 -4.39 -8.06 -5.83
C PHE A 17 -5.44 -8.78 -4.98
N LEU A 18 -6.19 -8.02 -4.18
CA LEU A 18 -7.27 -8.52 -3.33
C LEU A 18 -8.35 -9.24 -4.16
N ALA A 19 -8.72 -8.71 -5.32
CA ALA A 19 -9.69 -9.37 -6.22
C ALA A 19 -9.20 -10.73 -6.72
N ARG A 20 -7.91 -10.85 -7.09
CA ARG A 20 -7.32 -12.10 -7.60
C ARG A 20 -7.29 -13.21 -6.55
N ILE A 21 -6.89 -12.89 -5.32
CA ILE A 21 -6.78 -13.90 -4.24
C ILE A 21 -8.12 -14.24 -3.58
N SER A 22 -9.17 -13.44 -3.84
CA SER A 22 -10.48 -13.59 -3.19
C SER A 22 -11.53 -14.29 -4.07
N ARG A 23 -11.11 -14.95 -5.16
CA ARG A 23 -12.02 -15.68 -6.05
C ARG A 23 -12.76 -16.79 -5.28
N GLY A 24 -14.09 -16.75 -5.32
CA GLY A 24 -14.95 -17.74 -4.64
C GLY A 24 -15.27 -17.44 -3.17
N ARG A 25 -14.83 -16.30 -2.63
CA ARG A 25 -15.21 -15.83 -1.28
C ARG A 25 -16.50 -15.03 -1.33
N THR A 26 -17.27 -15.05 -0.24
CA THR A 26 -18.42 -14.14 -0.09
C THR A 26 -17.94 -12.70 0.13
N VAL A 27 -18.78 -11.72 -0.20
CA VAL A 27 -18.47 -10.30 0.03
C VAL A 27 -18.18 -10.01 1.50
N ARG A 28 -18.87 -10.69 2.43
CA ARG A 28 -18.66 -10.52 3.87
C ARG A 28 -17.30 -11.04 4.32
N GLU A 29 -16.93 -12.25 3.91
CA GLU A 29 -15.61 -12.82 4.22
C GLU A 29 -14.48 -11.98 3.63
N PHE A 30 -14.68 -11.48 2.41
CA PHE A 30 -13.74 -10.57 1.75
C PHE A 30 -13.49 -9.31 2.58
N ILE A 31 -14.56 -8.60 2.96
CA ILE A 31 -14.45 -7.35 3.72
C ILE A 31 -13.79 -7.60 5.08
N LEU A 32 -14.23 -8.62 5.82
CA LEU A 32 -13.67 -8.92 7.13
C LEU A 32 -12.18 -9.31 7.03
N GLY A 33 -11.82 -10.17 6.08
CA GLY A 33 -10.43 -10.56 5.87
C GLY A 33 -9.55 -9.39 5.44
N ALA A 34 -10.02 -8.58 4.49
CA ALA A 34 -9.27 -7.44 3.96
C ALA A 34 -9.10 -6.30 4.97
N VAL A 35 -10.00 -6.17 5.96
CA VAL A 35 -9.90 -5.14 7.01
C VAL A 35 -9.14 -5.65 8.22
N ILE A 36 -9.52 -6.81 8.77
CA ILE A 36 -9.02 -7.27 10.08
C ILE A 36 -7.57 -7.71 9.98
N ALA A 37 -7.21 -8.53 8.98
CA ALA A 37 -5.87 -9.11 8.92
C ALA A 37 -4.77 -8.03 8.77
N PRO A 38 -4.88 -7.05 7.85
CA PRO A 38 -3.89 -5.98 7.76
C PRO A 38 -3.89 -5.05 8.98
N SER A 39 -5.07 -4.78 9.56
CA SER A 39 -5.18 -3.92 10.75
C SER A 39 -4.45 -4.52 11.94
N LEU A 40 -4.55 -5.82 12.16
CA LEU A 40 -3.84 -6.50 13.24
C LEU A 40 -2.32 -6.45 13.05
N VAL A 41 -1.83 -6.67 11.82
CA VAL A 41 -0.40 -6.57 11.51
C VAL A 41 0.10 -5.14 11.75
N CYS A 42 -0.62 -4.13 11.27
CA CYS A 42 -0.29 -2.73 11.51
C CYS A 42 -0.32 -2.38 13.00
N PHE A 43 -1.32 -2.86 13.74
CA PHE A 43 -1.44 -2.65 15.16
C PHE A 43 -0.26 -3.25 15.92
N LEU A 44 0.10 -4.50 15.62
CA LEU A 44 1.26 -5.16 16.22
C LEU A 44 2.55 -4.43 15.91
N TRP A 45 2.77 -4.04 14.65
CA TRP A 45 3.96 -3.31 14.23
C TRP A 45 4.09 -1.96 14.94
N MET A 46 3.02 -1.16 14.96
CA MET A 46 3.01 0.15 15.61
C MET A 46 3.16 0.04 17.12
N THR A 47 2.54 -0.96 17.75
CA THR A 47 2.66 -1.17 19.20
C THR A 47 4.06 -1.65 19.58
N LEU A 48 4.64 -2.59 18.84
CA LEU A 48 5.97 -3.12 19.16
C LEU A 48 7.06 -2.10 18.89
N LEU A 49 7.16 -1.52 17.69
CA LEU A 49 8.25 -0.61 17.36
C LEU A 49 7.95 0.84 17.75
N GLY A 50 6.77 1.33 17.41
CA GLY A 50 6.35 2.69 17.74
C GLY A 50 6.14 2.88 19.24
N GLY A 51 5.48 1.93 19.90
CA GLY A 51 5.28 1.95 21.34
C GLY A 51 6.60 1.87 22.11
N THR A 52 7.52 1.00 21.70
CA THR A 52 8.87 0.94 22.32
C THR A 52 9.62 2.26 22.12
N ALA A 53 9.62 2.83 20.91
CA ALA A 53 10.29 4.12 20.66
C ALA A 53 9.74 5.24 21.55
N ILE A 54 8.42 5.30 21.74
CA ILE A 54 7.77 6.29 22.61
C ILE A 54 8.14 6.05 24.07
N ASP A 55 8.05 4.81 24.55
CA ASP A 55 8.38 4.45 25.93
C ASP A 55 9.84 4.82 26.29
N MET A 56 10.78 4.54 25.38
CA MET A 56 12.20 4.87 25.60
C MET A 56 12.48 6.37 25.66
N GLU A 57 11.73 7.19 24.91
CA GLU A 57 11.84 8.64 24.99
C GLU A 57 11.18 9.19 26.25
N MET A 58 10.02 8.65 26.63
CA MET A 58 9.30 9.10 27.84
C MET A 58 10.04 8.74 29.13
N ASN A 59 10.70 7.57 29.18
CA ASN A 59 11.47 7.13 30.34
C ASN A 59 12.88 7.74 30.41
N GLY A 60 13.28 8.52 29.40
CA GLY A 60 14.57 9.21 29.34
C GLY A 60 15.74 8.34 28.84
N ASN A 61 15.51 7.06 28.57
CA ASN A 61 16.54 6.12 28.10
C ASN A 61 17.13 6.54 26.74
N ALA A 62 16.29 7.07 25.84
CA ALA A 62 16.72 7.55 24.53
C ALA A 62 17.25 9.00 24.54
N ASN A 63 17.03 9.76 25.62
CA ASN A 63 17.51 11.14 25.81
C ASN A 63 17.25 12.08 24.61
N GLY A 64 16.10 11.98 23.96
CA GLY A 64 15.71 12.80 22.80
C GLY A 64 16.33 12.38 21.46
N THR A 65 17.15 11.32 21.42
CA THR A 65 17.88 10.92 20.20
C THR A 65 16.96 10.39 19.10
N ILE A 66 15.88 9.68 19.43
CA ILE A 66 14.90 9.16 18.47
C ILE A 66 14.07 10.31 17.91
N ILE A 67 13.67 11.26 18.76
CA ILE A 67 12.89 12.43 18.32
C ILE A 67 13.72 13.33 17.39
N ALA A 68 14.99 13.55 17.72
CA ALA A 68 15.92 14.35 16.93
C ALA A 68 16.31 13.70 15.60
N ALA A 69 16.18 12.38 15.47
CA ALA A 69 16.47 11.67 14.23
C ALA A 69 15.47 12.05 13.12
N SER A 70 15.98 12.10 11.88
CA SER A 70 15.13 12.27 10.70
C SER A 70 14.16 11.11 10.55
N THR A 71 13.00 11.36 9.93
CA THR A 71 11.95 10.33 9.73
C THR A 71 12.49 9.03 9.09
N THR A 72 13.46 9.13 8.18
CA THR A 72 14.09 7.98 7.53
C THR A 72 15.09 7.23 8.43
N ALA A 73 15.69 7.90 9.42
CA ALA A 73 16.66 7.31 10.35
C ALA A 73 16.03 6.76 11.63
N ARG A 74 14.82 7.21 12.01
CA ARG A 74 14.18 6.89 13.29
C ARG A 74 14.09 5.41 13.62
N LEU A 75 13.79 4.56 12.63
CA LEU A 75 13.77 3.11 12.83
C LEU A 75 15.15 2.60 13.30
N PHE A 76 16.21 2.99 12.60
CA PHE A 76 17.57 2.54 12.89
C PHE A 76 18.07 3.11 14.21
N VAL A 77 17.78 4.38 14.51
CA VAL A 77 18.13 4.98 15.80
C VAL A 77 17.40 4.29 16.95
N THR A 78 16.12 3.95 16.78
CA THR A 78 15.37 3.16 17.79
C THR A 78 16.02 1.79 18.01
N LEU A 79 16.39 1.09 16.93
CA LEU A 79 17.06 -0.21 17.03
C LEU A 79 18.41 -0.10 17.76
N GLN A 80 19.17 0.98 17.56
CA GLN A 80 20.42 1.24 18.27
C GLN A 80 20.22 1.47 19.78
N GLN A 81 19.05 1.94 20.21
CA GLN A 81 18.73 2.06 21.64
C GLN A 81 18.39 0.71 22.28
N ILE A 82 17.88 -0.26 21.50
CA ILE A 82 17.41 -1.56 22.00
C ILE A 82 18.50 -2.64 21.88
N LEU A 83 19.33 -2.57 20.84
CA LEU A 83 20.29 -3.61 20.46
C LEU A 83 21.69 -3.03 20.38
N SER A 84 22.70 -3.84 20.72
CA SER A 84 24.11 -3.45 20.66
C SER A 84 24.99 -4.59 20.13
N GLY A 85 26.14 -4.24 19.56
CA GLY A 85 27.14 -5.21 19.09
C GLY A 85 26.73 -5.96 17.81
N PRO A 86 27.25 -7.17 17.56
CA PRO A 86 27.05 -7.88 16.29
C PRO A 86 25.60 -8.16 15.91
N LEU A 87 24.70 -8.24 16.90
CA LEU A 87 23.28 -8.45 16.69
C LEU A 87 22.60 -7.21 16.09
N LEU A 88 23.00 -6.01 16.53
CA LEU A 88 22.52 -4.75 15.95
C LEU A 88 22.90 -4.69 14.46
N ASP A 89 24.16 -4.95 14.13
CA ASP A 89 24.65 -4.91 12.75
C ASP A 89 23.86 -5.90 11.86
N GLY A 90 23.63 -7.12 12.36
CA GLY A 90 22.82 -8.12 11.67
C GLY A 90 21.38 -7.67 11.42
N VAL A 91 20.71 -7.09 12.42
CA VAL A 91 19.32 -6.61 12.30
C VAL A 91 19.22 -5.39 11.39
N VAL A 92 20.20 -4.49 11.42
CA VAL A 92 20.25 -3.32 10.52
C VAL A 92 20.43 -3.78 9.08
N ILE A 93 21.37 -4.67 8.81
CA ILE A 93 21.60 -5.25 7.47
C ILE A 93 20.32 -5.95 6.99
N MET A 94 19.70 -6.77 7.84
CA MET A 94 18.44 -7.44 7.53
C MET A 94 17.33 -6.45 7.19
N SER A 95 17.21 -5.36 7.97
CA SER A 95 16.20 -4.31 7.74
C SER A 95 16.41 -3.61 6.40
N VAL A 96 17.65 -3.29 6.05
CA VAL A 96 17.99 -2.69 4.74
C VAL A 96 17.63 -3.65 3.60
N VAL A 97 17.96 -4.93 3.72
CA VAL A 97 17.60 -5.95 2.72
C VAL A 97 16.09 -6.07 2.57
N LEU A 98 15.34 -6.12 3.67
CA LEU A 98 13.86 -6.19 3.64
C LEU A 98 13.25 -4.96 2.98
N ILE A 99 13.75 -3.75 3.27
CA ILE A 99 13.31 -2.51 2.62
C ILE A 99 13.59 -2.56 1.12
N LEU A 100 14.78 -3.02 0.70
CA LEU A 100 15.14 -3.17 -0.70
C LEU A 100 14.27 -4.20 -1.42
N THR A 101 14.04 -5.37 -0.82
CA THR A 101 13.14 -6.38 -1.37
C THR A 101 11.72 -5.84 -1.49
N PHE A 102 11.21 -5.18 -0.47
CA PHE A 102 9.88 -4.57 -0.50
C PHE A 102 9.76 -3.50 -1.60
N LEU A 103 10.79 -2.67 -1.76
CA LEU A 103 10.85 -1.66 -2.83
C LEU A 103 10.81 -2.31 -4.22
N VAL A 104 11.66 -3.32 -4.46
CA VAL A 104 11.75 -4.01 -5.75
C VAL A 104 10.46 -4.76 -6.08
N THR A 105 9.93 -5.53 -5.13
CA THR A 105 8.68 -6.28 -5.30
C THR A 105 7.48 -5.35 -5.51
N SER A 106 7.42 -4.22 -4.80
CA SER A 106 6.35 -3.24 -4.98
C SER A 106 6.43 -2.55 -6.35
N ALA A 107 7.63 -2.21 -6.80
CA ALA A 107 7.84 -1.61 -8.12
C ALA A 107 7.44 -2.56 -9.26
N ASP A 108 7.88 -3.83 -9.20
CA ASP A 108 7.53 -4.84 -10.20
C ASP A 108 6.00 -5.06 -10.27
N SER A 109 5.37 -5.18 -9.10
CA SER A 109 3.92 -5.38 -9.02
C SER A 109 3.15 -4.15 -9.52
N GLY A 110 3.63 -2.93 -9.27
CA GLY A 110 3.06 -1.69 -9.79
C GLY A 110 3.11 -1.60 -11.31
N ILE A 111 4.27 -1.93 -11.91
CA ILE A 111 4.45 -1.99 -13.37
C ILE A 111 3.51 -3.02 -13.99
N LEU A 112 3.34 -4.19 -13.36
CA LEU A 112 2.42 -5.22 -13.84
C LEU A 112 0.96 -4.73 -13.87
N VAL A 113 0.50 -4.02 -12.83
CA VAL A 113 -0.87 -3.48 -12.79
C VAL A 113 -1.06 -2.39 -13.84
N MET A 114 -0.12 -1.46 -13.93
CA MET A 114 -0.15 -0.41 -14.95
C MET A 114 -0.26 -0.99 -16.36
N ASN A 115 0.57 -1.98 -16.66
CA ASN A 115 0.56 -2.71 -17.93
C ASN A 115 -0.78 -3.41 -18.18
N THR A 116 -1.33 -4.09 -17.17
CA THR A 116 -2.63 -4.76 -17.27
C THR A 116 -3.73 -3.76 -17.61
N ILE A 117 -3.71 -2.57 -17.02
CA ILE A 117 -4.71 -1.51 -17.29
C ILE A 117 -4.55 -0.98 -18.73
N MET A 118 -3.32 -0.68 -19.16
CA MET A 118 -3.04 -0.14 -20.50
C MET A 118 -3.34 -1.14 -21.62
N SER A 119 -3.20 -2.44 -21.36
CA SER A 119 -3.51 -3.51 -22.31
C SER A 119 -4.97 -3.99 -22.25
N GLY A 120 -5.87 -3.23 -21.60
CA GLY A 120 -7.29 -3.56 -21.55
C GLY A 120 -7.61 -4.84 -20.74
N GLY A 121 -6.72 -5.25 -19.84
CA GLY A 121 -6.88 -6.43 -18.99
C GLY A 121 -6.05 -7.65 -19.41
N SER A 122 -5.26 -7.58 -20.47
CA SER A 122 -4.35 -8.68 -20.83
C SER A 122 -3.12 -8.70 -19.90
N ALA A 123 -2.71 -9.89 -19.47
CA ALA A 123 -1.59 -10.08 -18.54
C ALA A 123 -0.22 -10.18 -19.23
N GLU A 124 -0.21 -10.32 -20.56
CA GLU A 124 0.99 -10.55 -21.38
C GLU A 124 1.55 -9.23 -21.88
N THR A 125 2.44 -8.62 -21.09
CA THR A 125 3.21 -7.44 -21.53
C THR A 125 4.67 -7.78 -21.63
N GLY A 126 5.28 -7.48 -22.78
CA GLY A 126 6.67 -7.77 -23.09
C GLY A 126 7.66 -7.12 -22.11
N ILE A 127 8.80 -7.79 -21.90
CA ILE A 127 9.88 -7.39 -20.98
C ILE A 127 10.35 -5.95 -21.25
N PHE A 128 10.40 -5.54 -22.52
CA PHE A 128 10.83 -4.20 -22.93
C PHE A 128 9.96 -3.08 -22.33
N HIS A 129 8.64 -3.30 -22.24
CA HIS A 129 7.73 -2.31 -21.65
C HIS A 129 7.95 -2.16 -20.14
N ARG A 130 8.27 -3.27 -19.44
CA ARG A 130 8.59 -3.24 -18.01
C ARG A 130 9.87 -2.45 -17.72
N ILE A 131 10.90 -2.63 -18.55
CA ILE A 131 12.17 -1.90 -18.42
C ILE A 131 11.98 -0.40 -18.63
N ILE A 132 11.22 0.00 -19.66
CA ILE A 132 10.92 1.42 -19.92
C ILE A 132 10.22 2.06 -18.73
N TRP A 133 9.17 1.41 -18.19
CA TRP A 133 8.46 1.94 -17.03
C TRP A 133 9.33 1.98 -15.78
N GLY A 134 10.18 0.97 -15.57
CA GLY A 134 11.15 0.99 -14.48
C GLY A 134 12.12 2.17 -14.56
N LEU A 135 12.62 2.50 -15.75
CA LEU A 135 13.48 3.66 -15.99
C LEU A 135 12.74 4.98 -15.75
N ILE A 136 11.51 5.12 -16.26
CA ILE A 136 10.69 6.32 -16.05
C ILE A 136 10.40 6.52 -14.57
N LEU A 137 10.00 5.47 -13.85
CA LEU A 137 9.74 5.54 -12.40
C LEU A 137 11.00 5.97 -11.63
N THR A 138 12.14 5.37 -11.95
CA THR A 138 13.42 5.72 -11.31
C THR A 138 13.81 7.17 -11.59
N ALA A 139 13.62 7.64 -12.83
CA ALA A 139 13.89 9.02 -13.21
C ALA A 139 12.97 10.02 -12.48
N VAL A 140 11.68 9.70 -12.36
CA VAL A 140 10.70 10.54 -11.63
C VAL A 140 11.06 10.60 -10.15
N ILE A 141 11.35 9.46 -9.51
CA ILE A 141 11.75 9.41 -8.10
C ILE A 141 13.03 10.22 -7.88
N GLY A 142 14.06 10.00 -8.71
CA GLY A 142 15.33 10.72 -8.61
C GLY A 142 15.14 12.24 -8.77
N THR A 143 14.34 12.66 -9.75
CA THR A 143 14.03 14.08 -9.97
C THR A 143 13.31 14.69 -8.77
N LEU A 144 12.32 14.00 -8.21
CA LEU A 144 11.58 14.49 -7.04
C LEU A 144 12.45 14.54 -5.77
N LEU A 145 13.37 13.59 -5.59
CA LEU A 145 14.32 13.61 -4.48
C LEU A 145 15.29 14.80 -4.60
N ILE A 146 15.81 15.06 -5.80
CA ILE A 146 16.69 16.21 -6.06
C ILE A 146 15.93 17.52 -5.86
N ALA A 147 14.70 17.63 -6.41
CA ALA A 147 13.86 18.82 -6.26
C ALA A 147 13.47 19.10 -4.81
N GLY A 148 13.31 18.05 -3.99
CA GLY A 148 13.07 18.15 -2.56
C GLY A 148 14.31 18.40 -1.70
N GLY A 149 15.50 18.60 -2.30
CA GLY A 149 16.76 18.78 -1.57
C GLY A 149 17.18 17.56 -0.75
N GLY A 150 16.77 16.35 -1.18
CA GLY A 150 16.93 15.10 -0.43
C GLY A 150 15.83 14.82 0.60
N GLY A 151 14.88 15.75 0.78
CA GLY A 151 13.70 15.59 1.61
C GLY A 151 12.55 14.85 0.93
N LEU A 152 11.55 14.46 1.73
CA LEU A 152 10.36 13.73 1.27
C LEU A 152 9.20 14.65 0.84
N ASP A 153 9.34 15.97 0.99
CA ASP A 153 8.25 16.92 0.79
C ASP A 153 7.79 16.98 -0.67
N ALA A 154 8.74 17.03 -1.60
CA ALA A 154 8.45 17.03 -3.04
C ALA A 154 7.72 15.74 -3.47
N LEU A 155 8.16 14.58 -2.96
CA LEU A 155 7.49 13.29 -3.19
C LEU A 155 6.07 13.29 -2.62
N SER A 156 5.92 13.78 -1.38
CA SER A 156 4.63 13.81 -0.69
C SER A 156 3.63 14.72 -1.40
N ASN A 157 4.07 15.88 -1.87
CA ASN A 157 3.23 16.83 -2.60
C ASN A 157 2.83 16.30 -3.98
N ALA A 158 3.76 15.71 -4.75
CA ALA A 158 3.46 15.10 -6.03
C ALA A 158 2.41 13.98 -5.89
N MET A 159 2.53 13.16 -4.84
CA MET A 159 1.54 12.12 -4.52
C MET A 159 0.15 12.70 -4.20
N ILE A 160 0.07 13.77 -3.40
CA ILE A 160 -1.20 14.42 -3.06
C ILE A 160 -1.89 14.96 -4.31
N ILE A 161 -1.13 15.62 -5.19
CA ILE A 161 -1.64 16.17 -6.45
C ILE A 161 -2.15 15.04 -7.35
N GLY A 162 -1.41 13.94 -7.48
CA GLY A 162 -1.81 12.79 -8.29
C GLY A 162 -3.02 12.02 -7.75
N ALA A 163 -3.18 11.95 -6.43
CA ALA A 163 -4.29 11.25 -5.79
C ALA A 163 -5.63 11.97 -5.92
N LEU A 164 -5.63 13.31 -6.05
CA LEU A 164 -6.84 14.11 -6.11
C LEU A 164 -7.79 13.73 -7.28
N PRO A 165 -7.37 13.68 -8.55
CA PRO A 165 -8.25 13.24 -9.64
C PRO A 165 -8.65 11.77 -9.47
N PHE A 166 -7.77 10.94 -8.93
CA PHE A 166 -8.06 9.53 -8.70
C PHE A 166 -9.11 9.33 -7.59
N ALA A 167 -9.18 10.21 -6.61
CA ALA A 167 -10.24 10.20 -5.58
C ALA A 167 -11.64 10.37 -6.21
N ILE A 168 -11.77 11.22 -7.22
CA ILE A 168 -13.03 11.39 -7.98
C ILE A 168 -13.39 10.08 -8.68
N LEU A 169 -12.42 9.43 -9.32
CA LEU A 169 -12.62 8.11 -9.95
C LEU A 169 -13.06 7.05 -8.94
N MET A 170 -12.47 7.01 -7.76
CA MET A 170 -12.90 6.09 -6.70
C MET A 170 -14.35 6.29 -6.28
N VAL A 171 -14.83 7.53 -6.16
CA VAL A 171 -16.24 7.80 -5.86
C VAL A 171 -17.14 7.25 -6.97
N LEU A 172 -16.76 7.43 -8.24
CA LEU A 172 -17.48 6.85 -9.37
C LEU A 172 -17.48 5.32 -9.35
N MET A 173 -16.37 4.70 -8.93
CA MET A 173 -16.27 3.23 -8.74
C MET A 173 -17.18 2.74 -7.61
N CYS A 174 -17.31 3.47 -6.50
CA CYS A 174 -18.24 3.12 -5.44
C CYS A 174 -19.70 3.17 -5.93
N ILE A 175 -20.06 4.21 -6.69
CA ILE A 175 -21.39 4.35 -7.29
C ILE A 175 -21.67 3.20 -8.27
N SER A 176 -20.68 2.84 -9.12
CA SER A 176 -20.84 1.75 -10.07
C SER A 176 -20.99 0.39 -9.39
N LEU A 177 -20.25 0.15 -8.30
CA LEU A 177 -20.36 -1.06 -7.49
C LEU A 177 -21.74 -1.19 -6.85
N ILE A 178 -22.26 -0.13 -6.23
CA ILE A 178 -23.61 -0.13 -5.64
C ILE A 178 -24.66 -0.44 -6.70
N LYS A 179 -24.56 0.19 -7.88
CA LYS A 179 -25.46 -0.06 -9.00
C LYS A 179 -25.39 -1.51 -9.49
N ALA A 180 -24.18 -2.08 -9.57
CA ALA A 180 -23.97 -3.48 -9.97
C ALA A 180 -24.60 -4.44 -8.95
N LEU A 181 -24.32 -4.28 -7.66
CA LEU A 181 -24.89 -5.10 -6.59
C LEU A 181 -26.42 -5.02 -6.54
N TRP A 182 -26.98 -3.82 -6.76
CA TRP A 182 -28.43 -3.67 -6.79
C TRP A 182 -29.07 -4.36 -7.98
N ARG A 183 -28.42 -4.30 -9.15
CA ARG A 183 -28.88 -5.02 -10.36
C ARG A 183 -28.82 -6.53 -10.17
N ASP A 184 -27.75 -7.04 -9.55
CA ASP A 184 -27.59 -8.47 -9.30
C ASP A 184 -28.62 -8.99 -8.29
N SER A 185 -28.85 -8.26 -7.19
CA SER A 185 -29.90 -8.63 -6.24
C SER A 185 -31.30 -8.65 -6.87
N ARG A 186 -31.60 -7.72 -7.79
CA ARG A 186 -32.86 -7.75 -8.55
C ARG A 186 -32.95 -8.94 -9.49
N ARG A 187 -31.86 -9.31 -10.16
CA ARG A 187 -31.80 -10.49 -11.05
C ARG A 187 -32.01 -11.79 -10.28
N GLU A 188 -31.39 -11.93 -9.13
CA GLU A 188 -31.53 -13.09 -8.25
C GLU A 188 -32.96 -13.24 -7.71
N LYS A 189 -33.59 -12.12 -7.32
CA LYS A 189 -35.02 -12.09 -6.93
C LYS A 189 -35.95 -12.48 -8.09
N ALA A 190 -35.68 -11.99 -9.30
CA ALA A 190 -36.49 -12.36 -10.47
C ALA A 190 -36.34 -13.85 -10.82
N ALA A 191 -35.13 -14.38 -10.78
CA ALA A 191 -34.85 -15.79 -11.05
C ALA A 191 -35.49 -16.73 -10.02
N SER A 192 -35.46 -16.37 -8.73
CA SER A 192 -36.10 -17.15 -7.66
C SER A 192 -37.63 -17.16 -7.76
N VAL A 193 -38.25 -16.02 -8.11
CA VAL A 193 -39.70 -15.95 -8.37
C VAL A 193 -40.09 -16.81 -9.57
N GLN A 194 -39.29 -16.80 -10.64
CA GLN A 194 -39.57 -17.61 -11.83
C GLN A 194 -39.40 -19.10 -11.56
N ALA A 195 -38.38 -19.51 -10.80
CA ALA A 195 -38.18 -20.90 -10.39
C ALA A 195 -39.34 -21.41 -9.52
N ALA A 196 -39.86 -20.58 -8.61
CA ALA A 196 -41.02 -20.91 -7.78
C ALA A 196 -42.33 -20.98 -8.58
N ALA A 197 -42.43 -20.28 -9.72
CA ALA A 197 -43.60 -20.34 -10.60
C ALA A 197 -43.58 -21.55 -11.56
N THR A 198 -42.41 -22.18 -11.77
CA THR A 198 -42.23 -23.35 -12.64
C THR A 198 -42.14 -24.68 -11.90
N ALA A 199 -42.13 -24.66 -10.56
CA ALA A 199 -42.14 -25.84 -9.68
C ALA A 199 -43.58 -26.16 -9.24
#